data_AF-A0A9P4MHE4-F1
#
_entry.id   AF-A0A9P4MHE4-F1
#
_cell.length_a   1.000
_cell.length_b   1.000
_cell.length_c   1.000
_cell.angle_alpha   90.00
_cell.angle_beta   90.00
_cell.angle_gamma   90.00
#
_symmetry.space_group_name_H-M   'P 1'
#
loop_
_entity.id
_entity.type
_entity.pdbx_description
1 polymer ?
#
loop_
_entity_poly.entity_id
_entity_poly.type
_entity_poly.pdbx_seq_one_letter_code
_entity_poly.pdbx_strand_id
1 'polypeptide(L)'
;MTAPTASHTVPTASDVSSIAQDATKGQSDVDRAKNFAATASALGEKILQHPSEVTAQDANALKSAEAKHTGIRNPPADSVSAAAARLAAANEKAARLGKEAGAALEKADE
;
A
#
# COMPACT_ATOMS: atom_id res chain seq x y z
N MET A 1 55.29 28.58 -0.28
CA MET A 1 54.29 27.71 -0.93
C MET A 1 54.12 26.48 -0.06
N THR A 2 53.12 26.45 0.82
CA THR A 2 52.84 25.33 1.72
C THR A 2 51.56 24.65 1.24
N ALA A 3 51.67 23.39 0.82
CA ALA A 3 50.53 22.59 0.38
C ALA A 3 49.66 22.18 1.59
N PRO A 4 48.33 22.25 1.51
CA PRO A 4 47.47 21.66 2.53
C PRO A 4 47.47 20.14 2.36
N THR A 5 48.04 19.44 3.34
CA THR A 5 47.88 17.99 3.49
C THR A 5 46.40 17.70 3.71
N ALA A 6 45.73 17.12 2.71
CA ALA A 6 44.38 16.63 2.87
C ALA A 6 44.41 15.50 3.92
N SER A 7 43.91 15.79 5.13
CA SER A 7 43.65 14.78 6.15
C SER A 7 42.74 13.70 5.58
N HIS A 8 43.33 12.56 5.26
CA HIS A 8 42.61 11.33 4.95
C HIS A 8 42.03 10.82 6.28
N THR A 9 40.84 11.30 6.64
CA THR A 9 40.10 10.77 7.79
C THR A 9 39.65 9.37 7.44
N VAL A 10 40.36 8.37 7.97
CA VAL A 10 39.93 6.97 7.89
C VAL A 10 38.64 6.87 8.71
N PRO A 11 37.50 6.45 8.12
CA PRO A 11 36.25 6.36 8.85
C PRO A 11 36.42 5.38 10.02
N THR A 12 36.08 5.84 11.22
CA THR A 12 36.14 5.03 12.44
C THR A 12 34.97 4.03 12.46
N ALA A 13 35.01 3.03 13.33
CA ALA A 13 33.93 2.05 13.45
C ALA A 13 32.54 2.70 13.70
N SER A 14 32.51 3.86 14.37
CA SER A 14 31.31 4.66 14.59
C SER A 14 30.77 5.31 13.31
N ASP A 15 31.65 5.76 12.41
CA ASP A 15 31.28 6.32 11.11
C ASP A 15 30.70 5.24 10.20
N VAL A 16 31.34 4.06 10.15
CA VAL A 16 30.86 2.91 9.37
C VAL A 16 29.50 2.42 9.86
N SER A 17 29.28 2.40 11.18
CA SER A 17 27.97 2.02 11.74
C SER A 17 26.87 3.02 11.39
N SER A 18 27.18 4.32 11.42
CA SER A 18 26.22 5.37 11.05
C SER A 18 25.86 5.33 9.56
N ILE A 19 26.86 5.13 8.69
CA ILE A 19 26.66 4.96 7.24
C ILE A 19 25.80 3.72 6.93
N ALA A 20 26.05 2.60 7.63
CA ALA A 20 25.26 1.39 7.45
C ALA A 20 23.79 1.56 7.91
N GLN A 21 23.56 2.28 9.02
CA GLN A 21 22.21 2.62 9.48
C GLN A 21 21.48 3.56 8.51
N ASP A 22 22.18 4.52 7.91
CA ASP A 22 21.58 5.44 6.94
C ASP A 22 21.23 4.73 5.62
N ALA A 23 22.16 3.89 5.13
CA ALA A 23 21.94 3.07 3.93
C ALA A 23 20.77 2.08 4.11
N THR A 24 20.65 1.45 5.28
CA THR A 24 19.54 0.51 5.57
C THR A 24 18.19 1.21 5.70
N LYS A 25 18.16 2.44 6.24
CA LYS A 25 16.94 3.28 6.24
C LYS A 25 16.53 3.65 4.82
N GLY A 26 17.47 4.17 4.01
CA GLY A 26 17.21 4.52 2.61
C GLY A 26 16.70 3.33 1.79
N GLN A 27 17.27 2.15 1.98
CA GLN A 27 16.80 0.92 1.31
C GLN A 27 15.37 0.56 1.76
N SER A 28 15.09 0.67 3.06
CA SER A 28 13.76 0.40 3.62
C SER A 28 12.69 1.38 3.14
N ASP A 29 13.03 2.64 2.85
CA ASP A 29 12.10 3.62 2.25
C ASP A 29 11.81 3.29 0.78
N VAL A 30 12.83 2.93 0.01
CA VAL A 30 12.69 2.49 -1.39
C VAL A 30 11.83 1.23 -1.49
N ASP A 31 12.04 0.26 -0.61
CA ASP A 31 11.26 -0.98 -0.61
C ASP A 31 9.78 -0.74 -0.26
N ARG A 32 9.51 0.16 0.69
CA ARG A 32 8.13 0.57 1.03
C ARG A 32 7.45 1.28 -0.12
N ALA A 33 8.15 2.17 -0.82
CA ALA A 33 7.63 2.85 -2.01
C ALA A 33 7.33 1.88 -3.15
N LYS A 34 8.25 0.95 -3.45
CA LYS A 34 8.05 -0.10 -4.46
C LYS A 34 6.86 -0.99 -4.13
N ASN A 35 6.75 -1.42 -2.87
CA ASN A 35 5.64 -2.24 -2.42
C ASN A 35 4.30 -1.51 -2.55
N PHE A 36 4.23 -0.24 -2.17
CA PHE A 36 3.02 0.57 -2.36
C PHE A 36 2.67 0.73 -3.84
N ALA A 37 3.62 1.11 -4.69
CA ALA A 37 3.40 1.26 -6.12
C ALA A 37 2.91 -0.05 -6.77
N ALA A 38 3.55 -1.18 -6.47
CA ALA A 38 3.13 -2.49 -6.98
C ALA A 38 1.71 -2.86 -6.54
N THR A 39 1.38 -2.62 -5.27
CA THR A 39 0.04 -2.92 -4.72
C THR A 39 -1.02 -2.00 -5.34
N ALA A 40 -0.70 -0.71 -5.52
CA ALA A 40 -1.59 0.26 -6.13
C ALA A 40 -1.84 -0.05 -7.60
N SER A 41 -0.81 -0.42 -8.37
CA SER A 41 -0.95 -0.82 -9.77
C SER A 41 -1.78 -2.08 -9.94
N ALA A 42 -1.49 -3.14 -9.18
CA ALA A 42 -2.25 -4.39 -9.24
C ALA A 42 -3.73 -4.18 -8.91
N LEU A 43 -4.02 -3.35 -7.89
CA LEU A 43 -5.40 -3.01 -7.55
C LEU A 43 -6.04 -2.11 -8.61
N GLY A 44 -5.30 -1.15 -9.18
CA GLY A 44 -5.78 -0.30 -10.28
C GLY A 44 -6.18 -1.13 -11.51
N GLU A 45 -5.35 -2.11 -11.89
CA GLU A 45 -5.67 -3.06 -12.97
C GLU A 45 -6.91 -3.89 -12.65
N LYS A 46 -7.02 -4.39 -11.42
CA LYS A 46 -8.20 -5.14 -10.97
C LYS A 46 -9.46 -4.29 -11.01
N ILE A 47 -9.39 -3.02 -10.59
CA ILE A 47 -10.51 -2.07 -10.68
C ILE A 47 -10.95 -1.85 -12.13
N LEU A 48 -10.00 -1.76 -13.07
CA LEU A 48 -10.29 -1.53 -14.49
C LEU A 48 -10.88 -2.77 -15.18
N GLN A 49 -10.34 -3.95 -14.90
CA GLN A 49 -10.74 -5.19 -15.58
C GLN A 49 -11.93 -5.87 -14.90
N HIS A 50 -11.93 -5.90 -13.57
CA HIS A 50 -12.88 -6.66 -12.75
C HIS A 50 -13.33 -5.82 -11.53
N PRO A 51 -14.00 -4.67 -11.74
CA PRO A 51 -14.38 -3.77 -10.66
C PRO A 51 -15.23 -4.46 -9.58
N SER A 52 -16.07 -5.42 -9.95
CA SER A 52 -16.93 -6.20 -9.04
C SER A 52 -16.18 -7.21 -8.17
N GLU A 53 -14.95 -7.56 -8.54
CA GLU A 53 -14.11 -8.52 -7.81
C GLU A 53 -13.21 -7.84 -6.78
N VAL A 54 -13.21 -6.51 -6.71
CA VAL A 54 -12.45 -5.76 -5.71
C VAL A 54 -13.02 -6.05 -4.33
N THR A 55 -12.16 -6.54 -3.43
CA THR A 55 -12.54 -7.01 -2.10
C THR A 55 -11.99 -6.14 -0.98
N ALA A 56 -12.51 -6.32 0.24
CA ALA A 56 -11.98 -5.66 1.43
C ALA A 56 -10.52 -6.05 1.73
N GLN A 57 -10.10 -7.25 1.33
CA GLN A 57 -8.71 -7.69 1.46
C GLN A 57 -7.77 -6.86 0.58
N ASP A 58 -8.17 -6.61 -0.67
CA ASP A 58 -7.37 -5.80 -1.61
C ASP A 58 -7.21 -4.36 -1.07
N ALA A 59 -8.31 -3.77 -0.58
CA ALA A 59 -8.29 -2.45 0.03
C ALA A 59 -7.40 -2.38 1.28
N ASN A 60 -7.45 -3.40 2.14
CA ASN A 60 -6.61 -3.48 3.34
C ASN A 60 -5.11 -3.66 3.01
N ALA A 61 -4.79 -4.43 1.97
CA ALA A 61 -3.42 -4.58 1.49
C ALA A 61 -2.86 -3.22 1.03
N LEU A 62 -3.63 -2.48 0.23
CA LEU A 62 -3.26 -1.14 -0.22
C LEU A 62 -3.14 -0.16 0.95
N LYS A 63 -4.06 -0.19 1.91
CA LYS A 63 -4.02 0.65 3.12
C LYS A 63 -2.76 0.40 3.95
N SER A 64 -2.37 -0.86 4.13
CA SER A 64 -1.16 -1.24 4.86
C SER A 64 0.10 -0.77 4.13
N ALA A 65 0.14 -0.92 2.81
CA ALA A 65 1.25 -0.45 1.99
C ALA A 65 1.36 1.09 2.02
N GLU A 66 0.24 1.79 1.92
CA GLU A 66 0.16 3.26 1.98
C GLU A 66 0.60 3.79 3.34
N ALA A 67 0.15 3.17 4.44
CA ALA A 67 0.53 3.57 5.79
C ALA A 67 2.04 3.38 6.05
N LYS A 68 2.64 2.32 5.51
CA LYS A 68 4.09 2.09 5.58
C LYS A 68 4.86 3.10 4.74
N HIS A 69 4.37 3.42 3.55
CA HIS A 69 5.00 4.35 2.62
C HIS A 69 4.95 5.79 3.11
N THR A 70 3.78 6.25 3.56
CA THR A 70 3.55 7.63 4.02
C THR A 70 3.90 7.85 5.49
N GLY A 71 4.04 6.77 6.28
CA GLY A 71 4.16 6.84 7.73
C GLY A 71 2.85 7.18 8.45
N ILE A 72 1.74 7.34 7.72
CA ILE A 72 0.44 7.73 8.28
C ILE A 72 -0.40 6.46 8.51
N ARG A 73 -0.62 6.12 9.79
CA ARG A 73 -1.35 4.89 10.17
C ARG A 73 -2.75 4.79 9.57
N ASN A 74 -3.43 5.92 9.39
CA ASN A 74 -4.75 5.96 8.79
C ASN A 74 -4.73 6.98 7.63
N PRO A 75 -4.61 6.51 6.38
CA PRO A 75 -4.60 7.38 5.21
C PRO A 75 -5.86 8.26 5.15
N PRO A 76 -5.75 9.46 4.56
CA PRO A 76 -6.89 10.38 4.44
C PRO A 76 -8.04 9.74 3.64
N ALA A 77 -9.25 10.26 3.82
CA ALA A 77 -10.45 9.73 3.16
C ALA A 77 -10.44 9.89 1.62
N ASP A 78 -9.51 10.69 1.12
CA ASP A 78 -9.28 11.03 -0.29
C ASP A 78 -8.13 10.20 -0.88
N SER A 79 -7.55 9.30 -0.07
CA SER A 79 -6.45 8.44 -0.50
C SER A 79 -6.92 7.30 -1.40
N VAL A 80 -5.97 6.69 -2.10
CA VAL A 80 -6.24 5.58 -3.02
C VAL A 80 -6.76 4.36 -2.24
N SER A 81 -6.24 4.09 -1.05
CA SER A 81 -6.75 3.00 -0.21
C SER A 81 -8.16 3.26 0.30
N ALA A 82 -8.51 4.51 0.58
CA ALA A 82 -9.88 4.89 0.95
C ALA A 82 -10.85 4.70 -0.23
N ALA A 83 -10.45 5.07 -1.44
CA ALA A 83 -11.24 4.81 -2.65
C ALA A 83 -11.46 3.32 -2.90
N ALA A 84 -10.41 2.50 -2.76
CA ALA A 84 -10.50 1.04 -2.86
C ALA A 84 -11.44 0.43 -1.81
N ALA A 85 -11.38 0.91 -0.57
CA ALA A 85 -12.26 0.44 0.51
C ALA A 85 -13.74 0.74 0.23
N ARG A 86 -14.04 1.92 -0.35
CA ARG A 86 -15.40 2.28 -0.76
C ARG A 86 -15.93 1.36 -1.86
N LEU A 87 -15.10 1.07 -2.87
CA LEU A 87 -15.48 0.17 -3.96
C LEU A 87 -15.71 -1.25 -3.44
N ALA A 88 -14.82 -1.78 -2.61
CA ALA A 88 -14.98 -3.08 -1.97
C ALA A 88 -16.29 -3.18 -1.16
N ALA A 89 -16.61 -2.15 -0.36
CA ALA A 89 -17.85 -2.11 0.41
C ALA A 89 -19.10 -2.07 -0.49
N ALA A 90 -19.03 -1.35 -1.62
CA ALA A 90 -20.11 -1.33 -2.60
C ALA A 90 -20.33 -2.72 -3.23
N ASN A 91 -19.25 -3.43 -3.56
CA ASN A 91 -19.31 -4.78 -4.12
C ASN A 91 -19.90 -5.79 -3.13
N GLU A 92 -19.46 -5.76 -1.86
CA GLU A 92 -20.04 -6.61 -0.83
C GLU A 92 -21.54 -6.35 -0.63
N LYS A 93 -21.95 -5.07 -0.64
CA LYS A 93 -23.36 -4.70 -0.55
C LYS A 93 -24.16 -5.23 -1.74
N ALA A 94 -23.66 -5.05 -2.96
CA ALA A 94 -24.30 -5.56 -4.17
C ALA A 94 -24.43 -7.09 -4.15
N ALA A 95 -23.39 -7.80 -3.73
CA ALA A 95 -23.40 -9.26 -3.61
C ALA A 95 -24.43 -9.75 -2.58
N ARG A 96 -24.59 -9.06 -1.44
CA ARG A 96 -25.61 -9.39 -0.43
C ARG A 96 -27.01 -9.17 -0.96
N LEU A 97 -27.29 -8.03 -1.57
CA LEU A 97 -28.59 -7.72 -2.15
C LEU A 97 -28.98 -8.72 -3.26
N GLY A 98 -28.02 -9.14 -4.09
CA GLY A 98 -28.25 -10.18 -5.10
C GLY A 98 -28.63 -11.54 -4.49
N LYS A 99 -27.97 -11.94 -3.39
CA LYS A 99 -28.34 -13.16 -2.66
C LYS A 99 -29.73 -13.10 -2.03
N GLU A 100 -30.08 -11.95 -1.43
CA GLU A 100 -31.40 -11.75 -0.82
C GLU A 100 -32.51 -11.75 -1.88
N ALA A 101 -32.28 -11.13 -3.04
CA ALA A 101 -33.23 -11.14 -4.14
C ALA A 101 -33.41 -12.55 -4.75
N GLY A 102 -32.32 -13.30 -4.93
CA GLY A 102 -32.38 -14.69 -5.41
C GLY A 102 -33.17 -15.60 -4.46
N ALA A 103 -32.93 -15.48 -3.15
CA ALA A 103 -33.65 -16.26 -2.14
C ALA A 103 -35.15 -15.89 -2.03
N ALA A 104 -35.53 -14.66 -2.38
CA ALA A 104 -36.93 -14.24 -2.40
C ALA A 104 -37.68 -14.77 -3.63
N LEU A 105 -36.99 -14.89 -4.78
CA LEU A 105 -37.54 -15.48 -6.00
C LEU A 105 -37.77 -16.99 -5.85
N GLU A 106 -36.83 -17.71 -5.24
CA GLU A 106 -36.94 -19.17 -5.04
C GLU A 106 -38.08 -19.55 -4.07
N LYS A 107 -38.37 -18.69 -3.08
CA LYS A 107 -39.51 -18.88 -2.15
C LYS A 107 -40.87 -18.50 -2.72
N ALA A 108 -40.92 -17.87 -3.90
CA ALA A 108 -42.18 -17.48 -4.54
C ALA A 108 -42.68 -18.52 -5.55
N ASP A 109 -41.85 -19.53 -5.87
CA ASP A 109 -42.15 -20.60 -6.84
C ASP A 109 -42.48 -21.95 -6.13
N GLU A 110 -42.45 -22.00 -4.80
CA GLU A 110 -42.81 -23.15 -3.96
C GLU A 110 -44.17 -22.94 -3.25
#